data_AF-A0A182FNX5-F1
#
_entry.id   AF-A0A182FNX5-F1
#
_cell.length_a   1.000
_cell.length_b   1.000
_cell.length_c   1.000
_cell.angle_alpha   90.00
_cell.angle_beta   90.00
_cell.angle_gamma   90.00
#
_symmetry.space_group_name_H-M   'P 1'
#
loop_
_entity.id
_entity.type
_entity.pdbx_description
1 polymer ?
#
loop_
_entity_poly.entity_id
_entity_poly.type
_entity_poly.pdbx_seq_one_letter_code
_entity_poly.pdbx_strand_id
1 'polypeptide(L)'
;MTRFVVGSSVATARALTDRVAAIFKHINTFASPRRYGYVPVVLLSVLLLLTLPLQLVHGIDCFKCVSMNGANKACDDPFHNNYSAAILESPCMGGRKGRDGLFPATSCIKIAGYYDDTGETITVRGCALDSGTLTTDTEIIRMSHCGRFYYDDRYVHGCLQSCNDADACNGAVRSIPRGTASIWQALAICLLSFAGSLLWTSLETPLRSARS
;
A
#
# COMPACT_ATOMS: atom_id res chain seq x y z
N MET A 1 -21.99 -25.70 -94.70
CA MET A 1 -21.81 -26.29 -93.35
C MET A 1 -20.73 -25.49 -92.63
N THR A 2 -21.15 -24.61 -91.72
CA THR A 2 -20.34 -23.60 -91.03
C THR A 2 -19.89 -24.14 -89.67
N ARG A 3 -18.58 -24.13 -89.38
CA ARG A 3 -18.01 -24.43 -88.05
C ARG A 3 -18.08 -23.19 -87.16
N PHE A 4 -18.73 -23.30 -86.01
CA PHE A 4 -18.72 -22.29 -84.94
C PHE A 4 -17.54 -22.55 -83.99
N VAL A 5 -16.69 -21.56 -83.76
CA VAL A 5 -15.60 -21.59 -82.76
C VAL A 5 -16.11 -20.97 -81.47
N VAL A 6 -16.21 -21.78 -80.40
CA VAL A 6 -16.55 -21.33 -79.04
C VAL A 6 -15.26 -21.26 -78.23
N GLY A 7 -14.68 -20.06 -78.07
CA GLY A 7 -13.34 -19.88 -77.47
C GLY A 7 -13.21 -18.80 -76.39
N SER A 8 -14.29 -18.16 -75.94
CA SER A 8 -14.18 -16.89 -75.18
C SER A 8 -14.55 -16.95 -73.69
N SER A 9 -15.05 -18.07 -73.17
CA SER A 9 -15.64 -18.09 -71.81
C SER A 9 -14.73 -18.61 -70.69
N VAL A 10 -13.54 -19.15 -71.00
CA VAL A 10 -12.67 -19.80 -69.99
C VAL A 10 -11.63 -18.82 -69.40
N ALA A 11 -11.30 -17.74 -70.11
CA ALA A 11 -10.28 -16.77 -69.67
C ALA A 11 -10.77 -15.82 -68.55
N THR A 12 -12.06 -15.48 -68.54
CA THR A 12 -12.65 -14.53 -67.59
C THR A 12 -12.91 -15.11 -66.19
N ALA A 13 -13.14 -16.42 -66.08
CA ALA A 13 -13.35 -17.08 -64.79
C ALA A 13 -12.06 -17.17 -63.95
N ARG A 14 -10.90 -17.36 -64.60
CA ARG A 14 -9.59 -17.44 -63.91
C ARG A 14 -9.12 -16.10 -63.35
N ALA A 15 -9.43 -15.00 -64.03
CA ALA A 15 -9.07 -13.66 -63.58
C ALA A 15 -9.82 -13.20 -62.32
N LEU A 16 -11.04 -13.71 -62.09
CA LEU A 16 -11.83 -13.39 -60.89
C LEU A 16 -11.35 -14.21 -59.67
N THR A 17 -10.99 -15.49 -59.86
CA THR A 17 -10.44 -16.34 -58.80
C THR A 17 -9.08 -15.84 -58.30
N ASP A 18 -8.22 -15.33 -59.20
CA ASP A 18 -6.91 -14.81 -58.81
C ASP A 18 -6.99 -13.51 -58.01
N ARG A 19 -7.99 -12.66 -58.28
CA ARG A 19 -8.23 -11.42 -57.52
C ARG A 19 -8.80 -11.67 -56.13
N VAL A 20 -9.70 -12.66 -55.98
CA VAL A 20 -10.24 -13.05 -54.66
C VAL A 20 -9.17 -13.74 -53.81
N ALA A 21 -8.30 -14.55 -54.41
CA ALA A 21 -7.17 -15.18 -53.73
C ALA A 21 -6.14 -14.15 -53.21
N ALA A 22 -5.89 -13.07 -53.96
CA ALA A 22 -4.99 -11.99 -53.54
C ALA A 22 -5.53 -11.20 -52.33
N ILE A 23 -6.86 -10.97 -52.26
CA ILE A 23 -7.51 -10.31 -51.11
C ILE A 23 -7.48 -11.20 -49.87
N PHE A 24 -7.76 -12.51 -50.02
CA PHE A 24 -7.66 -13.46 -48.91
C PHE A 24 -6.23 -13.61 -48.38
N LYS A 25 -5.23 -13.49 -49.26
CA LYS A 25 -3.81 -13.52 -48.87
C LYS A 25 -3.42 -12.27 -48.05
N HIS A 26 -4.00 -11.11 -48.36
CA HIS A 26 -3.78 -9.89 -47.58
C HIS A 26 -4.49 -9.91 -46.21
N ILE A 27 -5.69 -10.49 -46.13
CA ILE A 27 -6.43 -10.66 -44.86
C ILE A 27 -5.68 -11.65 -43.94
N ASN A 28 -5.15 -12.75 -44.49
CA ASN A 28 -4.37 -13.73 -43.72
C ASN A 28 -2.94 -13.27 -43.37
N THR A 29 -2.37 -12.25 -44.04
CA THR A 29 -1.08 -11.67 -43.61
C THR A 29 -1.16 -10.81 -42.34
N PHE A 30 -2.36 -10.49 -41.85
CA PHE A 30 -2.51 -9.92 -40.50
C PHE A 30 -2.40 -10.99 -39.39
N ALA A 31 -2.57 -12.27 -39.73
CA ALA A 31 -2.35 -13.40 -38.84
C ALA A 31 -0.89 -13.88 -38.90
N SER A 32 0.07 -12.98 -38.69
CA SER A 32 1.46 -13.37 -38.50
C SER A 32 1.68 -13.87 -37.06
N PRO A 33 2.23 -15.09 -36.83
CA PRO A 33 2.42 -15.65 -35.50
C PRO A 33 3.46 -14.91 -34.65
N ARG A 34 4.20 -13.95 -35.24
CA ARG A 34 5.14 -13.09 -34.49
C ARG A 34 4.49 -11.86 -33.84
N ARG A 35 3.32 -11.40 -34.31
CA ARG A 35 2.60 -10.26 -33.70
C ARG A 35 1.67 -10.67 -32.56
N TYR A 36 1.26 -11.94 -32.53
CA TYR A 36 0.46 -12.53 -31.45
C TYR A 36 1.22 -12.70 -30.13
N GLY A 37 2.55 -12.56 -30.10
CA GLY A 37 3.30 -12.49 -28.84
C GLY A 37 3.31 -11.09 -28.23
N TYR A 38 3.35 -10.03 -29.06
CA TYR A 38 3.42 -8.66 -28.58
C TYR A 38 2.09 -8.12 -28.07
N VAL A 39 0.96 -8.48 -28.70
CA VAL A 39 -0.38 -8.02 -28.30
C VAL A 39 -0.77 -8.47 -26.87
N PRO A 40 -0.65 -9.76 -26.48
CA PRO A 40 -0.96 -10.18 -25.12
C PRO A 40 0.07 -9.66 -24.11
N VAL A 41 1.34 -9.49 -24.49
CA VAL A 41 2.36 -8.89 -23.61
C VAL A 41 2.06 -7.41 -23.35
N VAL A 42 1.66 -6.65 -24.37
CA VAL A 42 1.24 -5.25 -24.21
C VAL A 42 -0.04 -5.16 -23.38
N LEU A 43 -1.04 -6.01 -23.66
CA LEU A 43 -2.29 -6.04 -22.89
C LEU A 43 -2.05 -6.41 -21.42
N LEU A 44 -1.18 -7.41 -21.15
CA LEU A 44 -0.78 -7.83 -19.81
C LEU A 44 0.02 -6.72 -19.10
N SER A 45 0.91 -6.02 -19.81
CA SER A 45 1.68 -4.90 -19.24
C SER A 45 0.80 -3.69 -18.90
N VAL A 46 -0.21 -3.39 -19.72
CA VAL A 46 -1.19 -2.33 -19.47
C VAL A 46 -2.10 -2.72 -18.30
N LEU A 47 -2.53 -3.99 -18.24
CA LEU A 47 -3.31 -4.50 -17.11
C LEU A 47 -2.49 -4.46 -15.80
N LEU A 48 -1.19 -4.81 -15.86
CA LEU A 48 -0.27 -4.72 -14.72
C LEU A 48 -0.06 -3.26 -14.26
N LEU A 49 0.07 -2.32 -15.20
CA LEU A 49 0.13 -0.88 -14.94
C LEU A 49 -1.17 -0.32 -14.35
N LEU A 50 -2.33 -0.85 -14.75
CA LEU A 50 -3.63 -0.50 -14.17
C LEU A 50 -3.84 -1.09 -12.77
N THR A 51 -3.16 -2.18 -12.41
CA THR A 51 -3.22 -2.79 -11.07
C THR A 51 -2.19 -2.22 -10.08
N LEU A 52 -1.25 -1.39 -10.53
CA LEU A 52 -0.33 -0.69 -9.64
C LEU A 52 -1.14 0.27 -8.77
N PRO A 53 -1.17 0.08 -7.43
CA PRO A 53 -1.87 1.01 -6.56
C PRO A 53 -1.22 2.38 -6.71
N LEU A 54 -2.00 3.38 -7.08
CA LEU A 54 -1.62 4.77 -6.85
C LEU A 54 -1.50 4.91 -5.32
N GLN A 55 -0.28 4.82 -4.80
CA GLN A 55 -0.02 5.04 -3.39
C GLN A 55 -0.21 6.54 -3.12
N LEU A 56 -1.45 6.92 -2.82
CA LEU A 56 -1.74 8.19 -2.18
C LEU A 56 -1.01 8.17 -0.84
N VAL A 57 0.00 9.04 -0.69
CA VAL A 57 0.68 9.24 0.58
C VAL A 57 -0.30 9.94 1.50
N HIS A 58 -0.89 9.18 2.42
CA HIS A 58 -1.73 9.71 3.49
C HIS A 58 -0.89 9.86 4.76
N GLY A 59 -1.21 10.87 5.58
CA GLY A 59 -0.70 10.93 6.95
C GLY A 59 -1.31 9.79 7.77
N ILE A 60 -0.61 9.34 8.80
CA ILE A 60 -1.15 8.35 9.75
C ILE A 60 -2.34 8.93 10.52
N ASP A 61 -3.11 8.09 11.19
CA ASP A 61 -4.18 8.51 12.10
C ASP A 61 -3.69 8.43 13.55
N CYS A 62 -3.96 9.45 14.38
CA CYS A 62 -3.60 9.41 15.80
C CYS A 62 -4.75 9.87 16.69
N PHE A 63 -4.74 9.42 17.94
CA PHE A 63 -5.57 10.06 18.95
C PHE A 63 -5.04 11.47 19.21
N LYS A 64 -5.93 12.45 19.16
CA LYS A 64 -5.64 13.87 19.37
C LYS A 64 -6.59 14.44 20.43
N CYS A 65 -6.05 14.72 21.60
CA CYS A 65 -6.81 15.21 22.73
C CYS A 65 -5.90 15.77 23.82
N VAL A 66 -6.49 16.59 24.70
CA VAL A 66 -5.85 17.07 25.93
C VAL A 66 -6.79 16.82 27.10
N SER A 67 -6.22 16.43 28.25
CA SER A 67 -6.89 16.33 29.54
C SER A 67 -6.02 16.99 30.60
N MET A 68 -6.61 17.90 31.35
CA MET A 68 -6.00 18.60 32.48
C MET A 68 -6.79 18.23 33.72
N ASN A 69 -6.13 17.78 34.79
CA ASN A 69 -6.77 17.33 36.04
C ASN A 69 -7.91 16.32 35.82
N GLY A 70 -7.83 15.52 34.77
CA GLY A 70 -8.84 14.53 34.43
C GLY A 70 -10.14 15.07 33.84
N ALA A 71 -10.14 16.30 33.31
CA ALA A 71 -11.29 16.92 32.66
C ALA A 71 -11.76 16.17 31.40
N ASN A 72 -10.90 15.37 30.78
CA ASN A 72 -11.24 14.57 29.60
C ASN A 72 -10.85 13.10 29.80
N LYS A 73 -11.80 12.33 30.36
CA LYS A 73 -11.64 10.90 30.63
C LYS A 73 -11.41 10.04 29.38
N ALA A 74 -11.83 10.51 28.20
CA ALA A 74 -11.56 9.81 26.95
C ALA A 74 -10.07 9.89 26.55
N CYS A 75 -9.37 10.94 26.98
CA CYS A 75 -7.96 11.14 26.70
C CYS A 75 -7.03 10.49 27.73
N ASP A 76 -7.46 10.47 28.99
CA ASP A 76 -6.72 9.92 30.12
C ASP A 76 -6.47 8.40 30.01
N ASP A 77 -5.56 7.91 30.84
CA ASP A 77 -5.38 6.48 31.07
C ASP A 77 -6.19 6.03 32.30
N PRO A 78 -6.95 4.92 32.25
CA PRO A 78 -7.05 3.94 31.15
C PRO A 78 -8.02 4.39 30.03
N PHE A 79 -7.51 4.37 28.80
CA PHE A 79 -8.27 4.70 27.58
C PHE A 79 -9.43 3.73 27.36
N HIS A 80 -10.65 4.27 27.31
CA HIS A 80 -11.85 3.53 26.95
C HIS A 80 -12.13 3.69 25.44
N ASN A 81 -12.20 2.57 24.72
CA ASN A 81 -12.43 2.55 23.27
C ASN A 81 -13.81 3.11 22.84
N ASN A 82 -14.76 3.28 23.76
CA ASN A 82 -16.06 3.85 23.43
C ASN A 82 -15.97 5.30 22.90
N TYR A 83 -14.85 5.98 23.16
CA TYR A 83 -14.62 7.35 22.74
C TYR A 83 -13.68 7.49 21.53
N SER A 84 -13.16 6.37 21.00
CA SER A 84 -12.07 6.39 20.00
C SER A 84 -12.43 7.14 18.72
N ALA A 85 -13.67 7.03 18.24
CA ALA A 85 -14.10 7.72 17.02
C ALA A 85 -14.16 9.25 17.16
N ALA A 86 -14.31 9.78 18.38
CA ALA A 86 -14.45 11.21 18.62
C ALA A 86 -13.10 11.94 18.76
N ILE A 87 -12.04 11.22 19.08
CA ILE A 87 -10.70 11.77 19.34
C ILE A 87 -9.64 11.21 18.38
N LEU A 88 -10.02 10.37 17.41
CA LEU A 88 -9.15 9.92 16.34
C LEU A 88 -9.17 10.96 15.21
N GLU A 89 -8.00 11.50 14.88
CA GLU A 89 -7.83 12.45 13.78
C GLU A 89 -7.35 11.71 12.53
N SER A 90 -8.06 11.87 11.41
CA SER A 90 -7.72 11.27 10.11
C SER A 90 -8.00 12.23 8.94
N PRO A 91 -7.01 12.53 8.06
CA PRO A 91 -5.58 12.27 8.24
C PRO A 91 -5.02 13.13 9.38
N CYS A 92 -4.11 12.59 10.19
CA CYS A 92 -3.51 13.36 11.26
C CYS A 92 -2.52 14.38 10.68
N MET A 93 -2.70 15.65 11.06
CA MET A 93 -1.88 16.76 10.60
C MET A 93 -1.17 17.42 11.79
N GLY A 94 0.14 17.66 11.64
CA GLY A 94 0.98 18.29 12.66
C GLY A 94 1.72 19.52 12.13
N GLY A 95 2.10 20.41 13.04
CA GLY A 95 2.99 21.52 12.72
C GLY A 95 4.44 21.06 12.59
N ARG A 96 5.25 21.83 11.85
CA ARG A 96 6.70 21.60 11.73
C ARG A 96 7.44 22.84 12.24
N LYS A 97 8.43 22.64 13.12
CA LYS A 97 9.22 23.75 13.66
C LYS A 97 9.87 24.56 12.53
N GLY A 98 9.70 25.88 12.56
CA GLY A 98 10.27 26.79 11.56
C GLY A 98 9.53 26.80 10.22
N ARG A 99 8.31 26.27 10.14
CA ARG A 99 7.44 26.39 8.95
C ARG A 99 6.00 26.69 9.37
N ASP A 100 5.36 27.58 8.61
CA ASP A 100 3.94 27.85 8.76
C ASP A 100 3.10 26.79 8.05
N GLY A 101 1.98 26.43 8.67
CA GLY A 101 1.03 25.46 8.12
C GLY A 101 1.11 24.07 8.76
N LEU A 102 0.17 23.22 8.32
CA LEU A 102 0.00 21.86 8.79
C LEU A 102 0.50 20.88 7.72
N PHE A 103 1.20 19.84 8.17
CA PHE A 103 1.76 18.80 7.31
C PHE A 103 1.24 17.43 7.73
N PRO A 104 1.19 16.44 6.81
CA PRO A 104 0.83 15.07 7.15
C PRO A 104 1.78 14.52 8.22
N ALA A 105 1.21 14.06 9.33
CA ALA A 105 1.99 13.50 10.42
C ALA A 105 2.54 12.11 10.07
N THR A 106 3.70 11.80 10.64
CA THR A 106 4.40 10.51 10.51
C THR A 106 4.49 9.76 11.83
N SER A 107 4.16 10.44 12.93
CA SER A 107 4.29 9.93 14.30
C SER A 107 3.11 10.35 15.17
N CYS A 108 2.73 9.48 16.10
CA CYS A 108 1.80 9.82 17.16
C CYS A 108 2.57 10.01 18.46
N ILE A 109 2.22 11.04 19.22
CA ILE A 109 2.79 11.29 20.55
C ILE A 109 1.74 11.12 21.65
N LYS A 110 2.22 10.75 22.83
CA LYS A 110 1.48 10.75 24.08
C LYS A 110 2.35 11.28 25.20
N ILE A 111 1.83 12.24 25.94
CA ILE A 111 2.41 12.81 27.14
C ILE A 111 1.48 12.49 28.29
N ALA A 112 2.00 11.93 29.38
CA ALA A 112 1.26 11.71 30.61
C ALA A 112 2.15 12.04 31.80
N GLY A 113 1.70 12.93 32.67
CA GLY A 113 2.49 13.42 33.79
C GLY A 113 1.75 14.41 34.68
N TYR A 114 2.52 15.18 35.43
CA TYR A 114 2.03 16.30 36.24
C TYR A 114 2.96 17.50 36.12
N TYR A 115 2.44 18.69 36.33
CA TYR A 115 3.24 19.91 36.35
C TYR A 115 3.99 20.06 37.68
N ASP A 116 5.26 20.46 37.63
CA ASP A 116 6.11 20.59 38.83
C ASP A 116 5.68 21.74 39.75
N ASP A 117 5.07 22.79 39.20
CA ASP A 117 4.65 24.00 39.91
C ASP A 117 3.28 23.85 40.60
N THR A 118 2.29 23.26 39.93
CA THR A 118 0.91 23.12 40.46
C THR A 118 0.55 21.71 40.91
N GLY A 119 1.31 20.68 40.52
CA GLY A 119 0.97 19.27 40.75
C GLY A 119 -0.21 18.76 39.92
N GLU A 120 -0.73 19.58 39.01
CA GLU A 120 -1.87 19.22 38.17
C GLU A 120 -1.51 18.14 37.16
N THR A 121 -2.39 17.17 36.96
CA THR A 121 -2.15 16.09 36.00
C THR A 121 -2.44 16.54 34.58
N ILE A 122 -1.65 16.04 33.64
CA ILE A 122 -1.81 16.31 32.21
C ILE A 122 -1.68 15.02 31.40
N THR A 123 -2.62 14.84 30.48
CA THR A 123 -2.54 13.85 29.41
C THR A 123 -2.71 14.55 28.07
N VAL A 124 -1.74 14.43 27.16
CA VAL A 124 -1.82 14.97 25.80
C VAL A 124 -1.58 13.84 24.82
N ARG A 125 -2.42 13.76 23.80
CA ARG A 125 -2.22 12.89 22.63
C ARG A 125 -2.29 13.75 21.39
N GLY A 126 -1.44 13.50 20.40
CA GLY A 126 -1.47 14.29 19.19
C GLY A 126 -0.66 13.73 18.04
N CYS A 127 -0.82 14.42 16.90
CA CYS A 127 -0.06 14.22 15.69
C CYS A 127 1.30 14.91 15.80
N ALA A 128 2.33 14.28 15.25
CA ALA A 128 3.69 14.77 15.27
C ALA A 128 4.39 14.51 13.94
N LEU A 129 5.27 15.44 13.55
CA LEU A 129 6.20 15.24 12.46
C LEU A 129 7.62 15.16 13.00
N ASP A 130 8.32 14.12 12.56
CA ASP A 130 9.77 14.10 12.65
C ASP A 130 10.33 15.17 11.71
N SER A 131 10.94 16.23 12.25
CA SER A 131 11.36 17.39 11.47
C SER A 131 12.71 17.18 10.76
N GLY A 132 13.35 16.03 10.93
CA GLY A 132 14.61 15.69 10.26
C GLY A 132 15.83 16.48 10.75
N THR A 133 15.73 17.30 11.81
CA THR A 133 16.83 18.16 12.25
C THR A 133 17.92 17.38 12.99
N LEU A 134 19.15 17.90 12.94
CA LEU A 134 20.40 17.17 13.26
C LEU A 134 20.61 16.83 14.75
N THR A 135 19.71 17.25 15.65
CA THR A 135 19.85 17.01 17.10
C THR A 135 18.61 16.33 17.66
N THR A 136 18.80 15.10 18.15
CA THR A 136 17.79 14.30 18.88
C THR A 136 17.22 15.04 20.10
N ASP A 137 17.96 16.02 20.64
CA ASP A 137 17.66 16.68 21.91
C ASP A 137 16.72 17.88 21.77
N THR A 138 16.45 18.32 20.53
CA THR A 138 15.51 19.43 20.24
C THR A 138 14.19 18.96 19.64
N GLU A 139 14.08 17.67 19.31
CA GLU A 139 12.89 17.04 18.77
C GLU A 139 12.38 15.99 19.76
N ILE A 140 11.51 16.44 20.65
CA ILE A 140 10.92 15.62 21.73
C ILE A 140 10.27 14.32 21.23
N ILE A 141 9.99 14.24 19.93
CA ILE A 141 9.28 13.18 19.21
C ILE A 141 10.20 11.99 18.89
N ARG A 142 11.53 12.15 18.93
CA ARG A 142 12.48 11.09 18.52
C ARG A 142 12.87 10.10 19.60
N MET A 143 12.50 10.33 20.85
CA MET A 143 12.82 9.41 21.94
C MET A 143 11.70 9.32 22.96
N SER A 144 11.13 8.13 23.11
CA SER A 144 10.26 7.85 24.24
C SER A 144 11.09 7.85 25.51
N HIS A 145 10.78 8.71 26.47
CA HIS A 145 11.52 8.83 27.72
C HIS A 145 10.60 9.27 28.85
N CYS A 146 11.00 8.97 30.08
CA CYS A 146 10.32 9.44 31.28
C CYS A 146 11.28 10.28 32.12
N GLY A 147 10.78 11.33 32.75
CA GLY A 147 11.56 12.27 33.53
C GLY A 147 10.92 13.65 33.53
N ARG A 148 11.75 14.67 33.68
CA ARG A 148 11.34 16.07 33.65
C ARG A 148 11.65 16.67 32.28
N PHE A 149 10.65 17.26 31.65
CA PHE A 149 10.78 17.93 30.35
C PHE A 149 9.93 19.21 30.35
N TYR A 150 10.24 20.10 29.41
CA TYR A 150 9.55 21.38 29.27
C TYR A 150 8.46 21.25 28.18
N TYR A 151 7.22 21.58 28.54
CA TYR A 151 6.05 21.50 27.67
C TYR A 151 5.10 22.66 28.00
N ASP A 152 4.63 23.37 26.96
CA ASP A 152 3.68 24.49 27.08
C ASP A 152 4.10 25.54 28.13
N ASP A 153 5.35 26.02 28.00
CA ASP A 153 6.00 26.99 28.88
C ASP A 153 6.16 26.58 30.36
N ARG A 154 5.96 25.29 30.69
CA ARG A 154 6.02 24.76 32.05
C ARG A 154 6.82 23.46 32.12
N TYR A 155 7.31 23.12 33.31
CA TYR A 155 7.97 21.83 33.55
C TYR A 155 6.95 20.76 33.89
N VAL A 156 6.99 19.66 33.13
CA VAL A 156 6.18 18.46 33.34
C VAL A 156 7.09 17.32 33.77
N HIS A 157 6.69 16.63 34.82
CA HIS A 157 7.28 15.36 35.24
C HIS A 157 6.37 14.22 34.81
N GLY A 158 6.87 13.35 33.94
CA GLY A 158 6.06 12.26 33.39
C GLY A 158 6.76 11.45 32.33
N CYS A 159 5.99 10.80 31.48
CA CYS A 159 6.47 10.05 30.34
C CYS A 159 5.97 10.67 29.03
N LEU A 160 6.88 10.78 28.08
CA LEU A 160 6.58 11.04 26.69
C LEU A 160 6.84 9.76 25.89
N GLN A 161 5.84 9.35 25.13
CA GLN A 161 5.88 8.19 24.26
C GLN A 161 5.62 8.64 22.82
N SER A 162 6.44 8.17 21.91
CA SER A 162 6.31 8.42 20.48
C SER A 162 6.33 7.08 19.74
N CYS A 163 5.49 6.96 18.72
CA CYS A 163 5.41 5.78 17.86
C CYS A 163 5.15 6.22 16.41
N ASN A 164 5.74 5.50 15.46
CA ASN A 164 5.78 5.85 14.05
C ASN A 164 5.12 4.76 13.21
N ASP A 165 4.68 5.13 12.01
CA ASP A 165 4.21 4.22 10.94
C ASP A 165 3.09 3.25 11.37
N ALA A 166 2.28 3.64 12.36
CA ALA A 166 1.16 2.85 12.85
C ALA A 166 0.02 3.76 13.31
N ASP A 167 -1.16 3.54 12.77
CA ASP A 167 -2.36 4.28 13.15
C ASP A 167 -2.75 3.99 14.60
N ALA A 168 -3.23 5.04 15.29
CA ALA A 168 -3.77 4.99 16.64
C ALA A 168 -2.81 4.37 17.69
N CYS A 169 -1.49 4.41 17.44
CA CYS A 169 -0.49 3.75 18.29
C CYS A 169 -0.30 4.45 19.66
N ASN A 170 -0.73 5.70 19.80
CA ASN A 170 -0.71 6.49 21.02
C ASN A 170 -1.95 6.25 21.93
N GLY A 171 -2.47 5.02 21.93
CA GLY A 171 -3.56 4.56 22.79
C GLY A 171 -3.22 4.50 24.28
N ALA A 172 -4.08 3.88 25.10
CA ALA A 172 -3.62 3.41 26.40
C ALA A 172 -2.54 2.35 26.25
N VAL A 173 -1.64 2.29 27.23
CA VAL A 173 -0.65 1.22 27.34
C VAL A 173 -1.39 -0.10 27.50
N ARG A 174 -1.47 -0.89 26.42
CA ARG A 174 -1.71 -2.33 26.52
C ARG A 174 -0.35 -2.99 26.73
N SER A 175 -0.07 -3.44 27.94
CA SER A 175 0.97 -4.45 28.15
C SER A 175 0.51 -5.73 27.46
N ILE A 176 1.09 -6.11 26.31
CA ILE A 176 1.10 -7.47 25.75
C ILE A 176 2.16 -7.54 24.61
N PRO A 177 2.87 -8.68 24.46
CA PRO A 177 4.11 -8.80 23.70
C PRO A 177 3.85 -8.77 22.20
N ARG A 178 4.73 -8.11 21.44
CA ARG A 178 4.76 -8.20 19.98
C ARG A 178 5.68 -9.34 19.56
N GLY A 179 5.08 -10.30 18.84
CA GLY A 179 5.61 -10.68 17.54
C GLY A 179 6.21 -12.08 17.42
N THR A 180 5.41 -13.03 16.94
CA THR A 180 5.87 -14.13 16.06
C THR A 180 4.73 -14.62 15.16
N ALA A 181 4.10 -13.74 14.38
CA ALA A 181 3.08 -14.15 13.40
C ALA A 181 3.56 -14.04 11.93
N SER A 182 4.62 -13.29 11.65
CA SER A 182 5.04 -12.99 10.27
C SER A 182 5.87 -14.09 9.59
N ILE A 183 6.49 -15.00 10.36
CA ILE A 183 7.34 -16.08 9.79
C ILE A 183 6.50 -17.23 9.23
N TRP A 184 5.38 -17.55 9.88
CA TRP A 184 4.51 -18.66 9.47
C TRP A 184 3.77 -18.39 8.15
N GLN A 185 3.45 -17.13 7.85
CA GLN A 185 2.82 -16.74 6.59
C GLN A 185 3.79 -16.84 5.41
N ALA A 186 5.06 -16.43 5.60
CA ALA A 186 6.09 -16.56 4.57
C ALA A 186 6.43 -18.03 4.26
N LEU A 187 6.51 -18.89 5.29
CA LEU A 187 6.76 -20.33 5.12
C LEU A 187 5.62 -21.04 4.39
N ALA A 188 4.35 -20.69 4.68
CA ALA A 188 3.20 -21.27 3.99
C ALA A 188 3.17 -20.94 2.49
N ILE A 189 3.51 -19.71 2.12
CA ILE A 189 3.57 -19.29 0.71
C ILE A 189 4.70 -20.01 -0.04
N CYS A 190 5.89 -20.15 0.57
CA CYS A 190 6.99 -20.93 0.00
C CYS A 190 6.61 -22.40 -0.23
N LEU A 191 5.98 -23.05 0.75
CA LEU A 191 5.59 -24.46 0.62
C LEU A 191 4.54 -24.71 -0.48
N LEU A 192 3.57 -23.81 -0.62
CA LEU A 192 2.57 -23.88 -1.69
C LEU A 192 3.17 -23.69 -3.08
N SER A 193 4.15 -22.78 -3.23
CA SER A 193 4.85 -22.56 -4.49
C SER A 193 5.68 -23.76 -4.93
N PHE A 194 6.35 -24.44 -3.97
CA PHE A 194 7.15 -25.63 -4.25
C PHE A 194 6.28 -26.84 -4.63
N ALA A 195 5.15 -27.03 -3.93
CA ALA A 195 4.18 -28.09 -4.27
C ALA A 195 3.57 -27.90 -5.67
N GLY A 196 3.26 -26.66 -6.06
CA GLY A 196 2.77 -26.34 -7.40
C GLY A 196 3.75 -26.70 -8.52
N SER A 197 5.05 -26.44 -8.32
CA SER A 197 6.09 -26.81 -9.29
C SER A 197 6.25 -28.33 -9.47
N LEU A 198 6.12 -29.11 -8.39
CA LEU A 198 6.20 -30.58 -8.44
C LEU A 198 4.99 -31.20 -9.14
N LEU A 199 3.79 -30.64 -8.93
CA LEU A 199 2.58 -31.09 -9.61
C LEU A 199 2.64 -30.82 -11.13
N TRP A 200 3.19 -29.67 -11.54
CA TRP A 200 3.36 -29.32 -12.95
C TRP A 200 4.29 -30.30 -13.69
N THR A 201 5.45 -30.62 -13.10
CA THR A 201 6.39 -31.59 -13.70
C THR A 201 5.82 -33.01 -13.77
N SER A 202 4.88 -33.35 -12.89
CA SER A 202 4.23 -34.67 -12.87
C SER A 202 3.14 -34.83 -13.94
N LEU A 203 2.60 -33.72 -14.45
CA LEU A 203 1.55 -33.73 -15.48
C LEU A 203 2.12 -33.74 -16.91
N GLU A 204 3.39 -33.38 -17.10
CA GLU A 204 4.08 -33.39 -18.40
C GLU A 204 4.71 -34.74 -18.78
N THR A 205 4.92 -35.63 -17.80
CA THR A 205 5.52 -36.96 -18.04
C THR A 205 4.67 -37.94 -18.85
N PRO A 206 3.31 -37.93 -18.87
CA PRO A 206 2.55 -38.90 -19.66
C PRO A 206 2.55 -38.59 -21.17
N LEU A 207 2.79 -37.34 -21.59
CA LEU A 207 2.66 -36.95 -23.01
C LEU A 207 3.90 -37.28 -23.86
N ARG A 208 5.04 -37.64 -23.25
CA ARG A 208 6.25 -38.06 -23.98
C ARG A 208 6.29 -39.56 -24.30
N SER A 209 5.50 -40.38 -23.61
CA SER A 209 5.47 -41.84 -23.80
C SER A 209 4.56 -42.29 -24.95
N ALA A 210 3.60 -41.46 -25.38
CA ALA A 210 2.65 -41.82 -26.45
C ALA A 210 3.12 -41.47 -27.88
N ARG A 211 4.41 -41.14 -28.08
CA ARG A 211 4.95 -40.72 -29.38
C ARG A 211 6.28 -41.40 -29.75
N SER A 212 6.51 -42.63 -29.28
CA SER A 212 7.54 -43.54 -29.80
C SER A 212 6.89 -44.78 -30.39
#